data_AF-A0A9E5P6L5-F1
#
_entry.id   AF-A0A9E5P6L5-F1
#
_cell.length_a   1.000
_cell.length_b   1.000
_cell.length_c   1.000
_cell.angle_alpha   90.00
_cell.angle_beta   90.00
_cell.angle_gamma   90.00
#
_symmetry.space_group_name_H-M   'P 1'
#
loop_
_entity.id
_entity.type
_entity.pdbx_description
1 polymer ?
#
loop_
_entity_poly.entity_id
_entity_poly.type
_entity_poly.pdbx_seq_one_letter_code
_entity_poly.pdbx_strand_id
1 'polypeptide(L)'
;MWVGIFAVLLYVFNRFNLNFPFMLKYLPFIMKGVGYTILVSLLSIIAASILALFGAIARLSKNPVFYGVATFYVSLIRGTPLIVQIFVIYLGLPQMGIVLGAIPAGIIALGVCYGAYMTEIFRGGIQSIGRGQIEAAYSLGMTYSQMMRRVVLPQAFRIIIPATGNEFIAMLKDSSLVAFLGVWELFFRAQRVGRQNFRNMETLIIAALFYWIVTIIFQYFQGRLEAHLARGTRRITGIAH
;
A
#
# COMPACT_ATOMS: atom_id res chain seq x y z
N MET A 1 -8.37 -7.67 -30.52
CA MET A 1 -8.52 -7.87 -29.06
C MET A 1 -9.06 -6.63 -28.35
N TRP A 2 -8.35 -5.49 -28.33
CA TRP A 2 -8.79 -4.26 -27.64
C TRP A 2 -10.15 -3.71 -28.09
N VAL A 3 -10.43 -3.73 -29.39
CA VAL A 3 -11.75 -3.30 -29.94
C VAL A 3 -12.89 -4.18 -29.40
N GLY A 4 -12.66 -5.49 -29.26
CA GLY A 4 -13.66 -6.41 -28.69
C GLY A 4 -13.92 -6.16 -27.21
N ILE A 5 -12.87 -5.91 -26.42
CA ILE A 5 -12.99 -5.53 -25.00
C ILE A 5 -13.77 -4.22 -24.87
N PHE A 6 -13.46 -3.22 -25.70
CA PHE A 6 -14.15 -1.94 -25.68
C PHE A 6 -15.62 -2.06 -26.09
N ALA A 7 -15.93 -2.88 -27.11
CA ALA A 7 -17.31 -3.15 -27.53
C ALA A 7 -18.12 -3.87 -26.43
N VAL A 8 -17.53 -4.85 -25.73
CA VAL A 8 -18.19 -5.53 -24.60
C VAL A 8 -18.41 -4.56 -23.45
N LEU A 9 -17.42 -3.74 -23.10
CA LEU A 9 -17.57 -2.71 -22.07
C LEU A 9 -18.69 -1.74 -22.44
N LEU A 10 -18.67 -1.16 -23.65
CA LEU A 10 -19.73 -0.27 -24.10
C LEU A 10 -21.11 -0.92 -24.08
N TYR A 11 -21.21 -2.18 -24.52
CA TYR A 11 -22.46 -2.94 -24.45
C TYR A 11 -22.97 -3.05 -23.00
N VAL A 12 -22.10 -3.45 -22.06
CA VAL A 12 -22.44 -3.56 -20.64
C VAL A 12 -22.81 -2.20 -20.04
N PHE A 13 -22.04 -1.14 -20.33
CA PHE A 13 -22.32 0.21 -19.84
C PHE A 13 -23.65 0.76 -20.35
N ASN A 14 -24.00 0.49 -21.62
CA ASN A 14 -25.28 0.89 -22.20
C ASN A 14 -26.47 0.16 -21.56
N ARG A 15 -26.28 -1.03 -20.95
CA ARG A 15 -27.33 -1.73 -20.19
C ARG A 15 -27.65 -1.07 -18.85
N PHE A 16 -26.75 -0.25 -18.31
CA PHE A 16 -26.95 0.38 -16.99
C PHE A 16 -27.84 1.64 -17.01
N ASN A 17 -28.28 2.10 -18.19
CA ASN A 17 -29.17 3.26 -18.35
C ASN A 17 -28.74 4.48 -17.48
N LEU A 18 -27.45 4.85 -17.59
CA LEU A 18 -26.81 5.81 -16.69
C LEU A 18 -27.37 7.23 -16.84
N ASN A 19 -27.60 7.89 -15.70
CA ASN A 19 -28.03 9.29 -15.68
C ASN A 19 -26.81 10.23 -15.57
N PHE A 20 -26.29 10.69 -16.71
CA PHE A 20 -25.14 11.60 -16.76
C PHE A 20 -25.36 12.95 -16.07
N PRO A 21 -26.52 13.64 -16.23
CA PRO A 21 -26.79 14.87 -15.47
C PRO A 21 -26.71 14.68 -13.95
N PHE A 22 -27.22 13.55 -13.44
CA PHE A 22 -27.10 13.19 -12.04
C PHE A 22 -25.63 12.97 -11.64
N MET A 23 -24.85 12.27 -12.47
CA MET A 23 -23.42 12.06 -12.21
C MET A 23 -22.66 13.37 -12.12
N LEU A 24 -22.84 14.28 -13.08
CA LEU A 24 -22.20 15.59 -13.11
C LEU A 24 -22.57 16.45 -11.88
N LYS A 25 -23.83 16.37 -11.43
CA LYS A 25 -24.31 17.08 -10.23
C LYS A 25 -23.57 16.65 -8.96
N TYR A 26 -23.33 15.34 -8.78
CA TYR A 26 -22.73 14.81 -7.54
C TYR A 26 -21.21 14.59 -7.62
N LEU A 27 -20.61 14.69 -8.81
CA LEU A 27 -19.18 14.55 -9.04
C LEU A 27 -18.32 15.45 -8.13
N PRO A 28 -18.63 16.77 -7.95
CA PRO A 28 -17.86 17.64 -7.04
C PRO A 28 -17.91 17.19 -5.57
N PHE A 29 -19.02 16.62 -5.12
CA PHE A 29 -19.16 16.13 -3.76
C PHE A 29 -18.35 14.85 -3.52
N ILE A 30 -18.39 13.92 -4.48
CA ILE A 30 -17.69 12.63 -4.42
C ILE A 30 -16.18 12.84 -4.50
N MET A 31 -15.69 13.69 -5.42
CA MET A 31 -14.25 13.94 -5.58
C MET A 31 -13.58 14.52 -4.33
N LYS A 32 -14.32 15.25 -3.47
CA LYS A 32 -13.78 15.73 -2.18
C LYS A 32 -13.33 14.59 -1.27
N GLY A 33 -13.82 13.38 -1.47
CA GLY A 33 -13.36 12.18 -0.77
C GLY A 33 -11.93 11.77 -1.08
N VAL A 34 -11.41 12.13 -2.26
CA VAL A 34 -10.02 11.83 -2.68
C VAL A 34 -9.00 12.35 -1.66
N GLY A 35 -9.25 13.53 -1.09
CA GLY A 35 -8.36 14.11 -0.07
C GLY A 35 -8.23 13.21 1.17
N TYR A 36 -9.34 12.66 1.66
CA TYR A 36 -9.32 11.72 2.79
C TYR A 36 -8.72 10.37 2.43
N THR A 37 -9.01 9.85 1.24
CA THR A 37 -8.40 8.62 0.70
C THR A 37 -6.87 8.75 0.69
N ILE A 38 -6.34 9.85 0.15
CA ILE A 38 -4.90 10.13 0.10
C ILE A 38 -4.33 10.32 1.50
N LEU A 39 -4.98 11.11 2.36
CA LEU A 39 -4.54 11.36 3.74
C LEU A 39 -4.38 10.06 4.52
N VAL A 40 -5.41 9.22 4.53
CA VAL A 40 -5.40 7.93 5.24
C VAL A 40 -4.31 7.03 4.68
N SER A 41 -4.19 6.93 3.36
CA SER A 41 -3.17 6.09 2.71
C SER A 41 -1.74 6.56 3.01
N LEU A 42 -1.48 7.86 2.95
CA LEU A 42 -0.16 8.44 3.22
C LEU A 42 0.28 8.23 4.68
N LEU A 43 -0.61 8.44 5.63
CA LEU A 43 -0.28 8.21 7.04
C LEU A 43 -0.11 6.71 7.34
N SER A 44 -0.92 5.87 6.70
CA SER A 44 -0.83 4.42 6.84
C SER A 44 0.46 3.84 6.26
N ILE A 45 0.93 4.30 5.10
CA ILE A 45 2.18 3.80 4.51
C ILE A 45 3.41 4.22 5.31
N ILE A 46 3.38 5.39 5.95
CA ILE A 46 4.44 5.83 6.88
C ILE A 46 4.47 4.88 8.08
N ALA A 47 3.32 4.61 8.71
CA ALA A 47 3.23 3.66 9.82
C ALA A 47 3.66 2.24 9.39
N ALA A 48 3.21 1.77 8.22
CA ALA A 48 3.59 0.49 7.65
C ALA A 48 5.09 0.38 7.40
N SER A 49 5.73 1.43 6.87
CA SER A 49 7.18 1.46 6.61
C SER A 49 7.98 1.36 7.91
N ILE A 50 7.53 2.03 8.97
CA ILE A 50 8.15 1.95 10.30
C ILE A 50 8.02 0.52 10.86
N LEU A 51 6.81 -0.04 10.83
CA LEU A 51 6.58 -1.43 11.28
C LEU A 51 7.36 -2.44 10.44
N ALA A 52 7.47 -2.23 9.13
CA ALA A 52 8.23 -3.09 8.22
C ALA A 52 9.73 -3.06 8.51
N LEU A 53 10.29 -1.89 8.83
CA LEU A 53 11.69 -1.76 9.21
C LEU A 53 11.98 -2.56 10.48
N PHE A 54 11.18 -2.38 11.53
CA PHE A 54 11.34 -3.13 12.78
C PHE A 54 11.09 -4.62 12.58
N GLY A 55 10.03 -4.98 11.86
CA GLY A 55 9.70 -6.36 11.52
C GLY A 55 10.82 -7.05 10.76
N ALA A 56 11.43 -6.38 9.77
CA ALA A 56 12.53 -6.94 8.99
C ALA A 56 13.79 -7.15 9.84
N ILE A 57 14.16 -6.18 10.68
CA ILE A 57 15.28 -6.31 11.61
C ILE A 57 15.05 -7.48 12.58
N ALA A 58 13.84 -7.58 13.15
CA ALA A 58 13.48 -8.66 14.07
C ALA A 58 13.51 -10.04 13.38
N ARG A 59 13.03 -10.14 12.13
CA ARG A 59 13.08 -11.37 11.31
C ARG A 59 14.48 -11.77 10.87
N LEU A 60 15.43 -10.83 10.85
CA LEU A 60 16.85 -11.10 10.56
C LEU A 60 17.68 -11.32 11.84
N SER A 61 17.08 -11.13 13.02
CA SER A 61 17.77 -11.28 14.29
C SER A 61 18.08 -12.74 14.57
N LYS A 62 19.25 -12.99 15.18
CA LYS A 62 19.61 -14.31 15.75
C LYS A 62 18.88 -14.60 17.07
N ASN A 63 18.29 -13.59 17.69
CA ASN A 63 17.55 -13.76 18.94
C ASN A 63 16.19 -14.44 18.65
N PRO A 64 15.92 -15.63 19.24
CA PRO A 64 14.71 -16.39 18.95
C PRO A 64 13.43 -15.66 19.35
N VAL A 65 13.47 -14.76 20.35
CA VAL A 65 12.30 -13.99 20.79
C VAL A 65 11.89 -12.98 19.72
N PHE A 66 12.82 -12.14 19.24
CA PHE A 66 12.51 -11.16 18.20
C PHE A 66 12.09 -11.84 16.89
N TYR A 67 12.80 -12.91 16.51
CA TYR A 67 12.44 -13.71 15.35
C TYR A 67 11.02 -14.30 15.49
N GLY A 68 10.71 -14.92 16.63
CA GLY A 68 9.43 -15.56 16.90
C GLY A 68 8.27 -14.58 16.88
N VAL A 69 8.38 -13.46 17.60
CA VAL A 69 7.34 -12.41 17.67
C VAL A 69 7.05 -11.82 16.28
N ALA A 70 8.10 -11.46 15.54
CA ALA A 70 7.92 -10.90 14.20
C ALA A 70 7.37 -11.92 13.21
N THR A 71 7.77 -13.20 13.33
CA THR A 71 7.23 -14.29 12.50
C THR A 71 5.75 -14.50 12.77
N PHE A 72 5.34 -14.53 14.04
CA PHE A 72 3.94 -14.64 14.42
C PHE A 72 3.12 -13.45 13.91
N TYR A 73 3.60 -12.22 14.14
CA TYR A 73 2.97 -11.00 13.63
C TYR A 73 2.75 -11.07 12.11
N VAL A 74 3.81 -11.33 11.33
CA VAL A 74 3.72 -11.40 9.86
C VAL A 74 2.75 -12.50 9.42
N SER A 75 2.82 -13.68 10.05
CA SER A 75 1.97 -14.82 9.71
C SER A 75 0.49 -14.54 10.01
N LEU A 76 0.18 -14.02 11.20
CA LEU A 76 -1.19 -13.74 11.64
C LEU A 76 -1.83 -12.68 10.76
N ILE A 77 -1.12 -11.56 10.54
CA ILE A 77 -1.66 -10.42 9.80
C ILE A 77 -1.83 -10.76 8.31
N ARG A 78 -0.89 -11.46 7.69
CA ARG A 78 -1.04 -11.88 6.29
C ARG A 78 -2.03 -13.04 6.11
N GLY A 79 -2.30 -13.80 7.18
CA GLY A 79 -3.28 -14.88 7.19
C GLY A 79 -4.71 -14.43 7.49
N THR A 80 -4.94 -13.16 7.83
CA THR A 80 -6.27 -12.63 8.19
C THR A 80 -6.72 -11.52 7.23
N PRO A 81 -8.01 -11.47 6.86
CA PRO A 81 -8.51 -10.41 5.98
C PRO A 81 -8.38 -9.02 6.61
N LEU A 82 -7.95 -8.02 5.83
CA LEU A 82 -7.79 -6.63 6.29
C LEU A 82 -9.09 -6.05 6.88
N ILE A 83 -10.25 -6.35 6.31
CA ILE A 83 -11.53 -5.86 6.86
C ILE A 83 -11.80 -6.38 8.27
N VAL A 84 -11.39 -7.62 8.58
CA VAL A 84 -11.50 -8.19 9.93
C VAL A 84 -10.59 -7.43 10.89
N GLN A 85 -9.35 -7.15 10.47
CA GLN A 85 -8.40 -6.37 11.28
C GLN A 85 -8.92 -4.96 11.58
N ILE A 86 -9.53 -4.30 10.59
CA ILE A 86 -10.18 -3.00 10.75
C ILE A 86 -11.26 -3.06 11.86
N PHE A 87 -12.14 -4.06 11.82
CA PHE A 87 -13.20 -4.20 12.83
C PHE A 87 -12.66 -4.58 14.20
N VAL A 88 -11.66 -5.48 14.28
CA VAL A 88 -11.03 -5.84 15.55
C VAL A 88 -10.41 -4.61 16.22
N ILE A 89 -9.73 -3.76 15.46
CA ILE A 89 -9.13 -2.53 16.00
C ILE A 89 -10.22 -1.53 16.42
N TYR A 90 -11.22 -1.29 15.58
CA TYR A 90 -12.23 -0.27 15.85
C TYR A 90 -13.25 -0.66 16.93
N LEU A 91 -13.66 -1.94 16.97
CA LEU A 91 -14.68 -2.43 17.90
C LEU A 91 -14.10 -3.17 19.11
N GLY A 92 -12.92 -3.79 18.97
CA GLY A 92 -12.28 -4.56 20.03
C GLY A 92 -11.52 -3.69 21.04
N LEU A 93 -10.73 -2.71 20.58
CA LEU A 93 -9.96 -1.82 21.47
C LEU A 93 -10.84 -1.06 22.49
N PRO A 94 -12.05 -0.58 22.15
CA PRO A 94 -12.95 0.02 23.14
C PRO A 94 -13.30 -0.90 24.31
N GLN A 95 -13.36 -2.22 24.11
CA GLN A 95 -13.60 -3.20 25.19
C GLN A 95 -12.44 -3.24 26.20
N MET A 96 -11.27 -2.75 25.81
CA MET A 96 -10.09 -2.61 26.66
C MET A 96 -9.91 -1.17 27.18
N GLY A 97 -10.91 -0.29 27.01
CA GLY A 97 -10.87 1.11 27.42
C GLY A 97 -10.16 2.06 26.44
N ILE A 98 -9.75 1.59 25.26
CA ILE A 98 -9.07 2.41 24.25
C ILE A 98 -10.06 2.78 23.14
N VAL A 99 -10.53 4.02 23.14
CA VAL A 99 -11.49 4.51 22.14
C VAL A 99 -10.77 5.33 21.07
N LEU A 100 -10.79 4.82 19.84
CA LEU A 100 -10.19 5.49 18.68
C LEU A 100 -11.27 6.06 17.76
N GLY A 101 -11.00 7.24 17.20
CA GLY A 101 -11.79 7.75 16.07
C GLY A 101 -11.62 6.88 14.81
N ALA A 102 -12.55 7.01 13.87
CA ALA A 102 -12.56 6.21 12.63
C ALA A 102 -11.28 6.38 11.79
N ILE A 103 -10.77 7.61 11.65
CA ILE A 103 -9.55 7.90 10.90
C ILE A 103 -8.31 7.24 11.53
N PRO A 104 -7.97 7.48 12.82
CA PRO A 104 -6.81 6.84 13.43
C PRO A 104 -6.95 5.31 13.49
N ALA A 105 -8.14 4.76 13.73
CA ALA A 105 -8.37 3.31 13.67
C ALA A 105 -8.08 2.73 12.27
N GLY A 106 -8.56 3.40 11.22
CA GLY A 106 -8.27 3.02 9.83
C GLY A 106 -6.77 3.10 9.50
N ILE A 107 -6.09 4.15 9.95
CA ILE A 107 -4.63 4.32 9.74
C ILE A 107 -3.85 3.21 10.44
N ILE A 108 -4.20 2.88 11.68
CA ILE A 108 -3.55 1.81 12.43
C ILE A 108 -3.79 0.46 11.76
N ALA A 109 -5.03 0.16 11.37
CA ALA A 109 -5.38 -1.11 10.72
C ALA A 109 -4.64 -1.30 9.38
N LEU A 110 -4.66 -0.28 8.51
CA LEU A 110 -3.92 -0.31 7.26
C LEU A 110 -2.40 -0.38 7.50
N GLY A 111 -1.88 0.42 8.43
CA GLY A 111 -0.47 0.44 8.79
C GLY A 111 0.05 -0.89 9.31
N VAL A 112 -0.71 -1.55 10.20
CA VAL A 112 -0.42 -2.89 10.72
C VAL A 112 -0.47 -3.93 9.60
N CYS A 113 -1.52 -3.91 8.78
CA CYS A 113 -1.68 -4.86 7.69
C CYS A 113 -0.51 -4.77 6.70
N TYR A 114 -0.32 -3.60 6.09
CA TYR A 114 0.73 -3.39 5.11
C TYR A 114 2.12 -3.44 5.71
N GLY A 115 2.29 -3.10 7.00
CA GLY A 115 3.56 -3.27 7.70
C GLY A 115 4.01 -4.73 7.74
N ALA A 116 3.09 -5.68 7.88
CA ALA A 116 3.39 -7.11 7.81
C ALA A 116 3.77 -7.56 6.39
N TYR A 117 3.08 -7.11 5.35
CA TYR A 117 3.45 -7.38 3.95
C TYR A 117 4.82 -6.79 3.61
N MET A 118 5.03 -5.52 3.97
CA MET A 118 6.28 -4.81 3.71
C MET A 118 7.45 -5.32 4.55
N THR A 119 7.22 -5.97 5.69
CA THR A 119 8.28 -6.64 6.46
C THR A 119 9.04 -7.64 5.59
N GLU A 120 8.34 -8.42 4.77
CA GLU A 120 8.97 -9.40 3.87
C GLU A 120 9.66 -8.74 2.68
N ILE A 121 9.14 -7.60 2.19
CA ILE A 121 9.80 -6.79 1.16
C ILE A 121 11.13 -6.24 1.69
N PHE A 122 11.14 -5.67 2.89
CA PHE A 122 12.33 -5.10 3.52
C PHE A 122 13.36 -6.20 3.81
N ARG A 123 12.91 -7.32 4.40
CA ARG A 123 13.75 -8.48 4.69
C ARG A 123 14.34 -9.07 3.41
N GLY A 124 13.52 -9.28 2.38
CA GLY A 124 13.95 -9.79 1.07
C GLY A 124 14.93 -8.86 0.38
N GLY A 125 14.68 -7.54 0.43
CA GLY A 125 15.59 -6.52 -0.09
C GLY A 125 16.96 -6.55 0.59
N ILE A 126 17.02 -6.67 1.92
CA ILE A 126 18.29 -6.78 2.65
C ILE A 126 19.01 -8.10 2.32
N GLN A 127 18.29 -9.22 2.26
CA GLN A 127 18.88 -10.53 1.96
C GLN A 127 19.31 -10.70 0.51
N SER A 128 18.77 -9.91 -0.42
CA SER A 128 19.11 -9.99 -1.83
C SER A 128 20.53 -9.48 -2.15
N ILE A 129 21.19 -8.81 -1.20
CA ILE A 129 22.56 -8.33 -1.39
C ILE A 129 23.54 -9.50 -1.40
N GLY A 130 24.31 -9.59 -2.50
CA GLY A 130 25.19 -10.73 -2.76
C GLY A 130 26.25 -10.94 -1.69
N ARG A 131 26.50 -12.21 -1.34
CA ARG A 131 27.50 -12.60 -0.32
C ARG A 131 28.89 -12.06 -0.62
N GLY A 132 29.30 -12.00 -1.88
CA GLY A 132 30.60 -11.44 -2.29
C GLY A 132 30.79 -9.97 -1.87
N GLN A 133 29.74 -9.15 -1.83
CA GLN A 133 29.86 -7.77 -1.34
C GLN A 133 30.02 -7.69 0.18
N ILE A 134 29.37 -8.61 0.90
CA ILE A 134 29.50 -8.77 2.34
C ILE A 134 30.92 -9.25 2.69
N GLU A 135 31.40 -10.27 2.00
CA GLU A 135 32.76 -10.83 2.15
C GLU A 135 33.85 -9.82 1.79
N ALA A 136 33.67 -9.05 0.71
CA ALA A 136 34.60 -7.97 0.34
C ALA A 136 34.64 -6.86 1.40
N ALA A 137 33.49 -6.47 1.97
CA ALA A 137 33.44 -5.47 3.04
C ALA A 137 34.18 -5.95 4.29
N TYR A 138 34.01 -7.23 4.68
CA TYR A 138 34.77 -7.82 5.78
C TYR A 138 36.27 -7.93 5.47
N SER A 139 36.65 -8.25 4.23
CA SER A 139 38.05 -8.31 3.79
C SER A 139 38.74 -6.94 3.85
N LEU A 140 37.97 -5.86 3.70
CA LEU A 140 38.43 -4.47 3.89
C LEU A 140 38.40 -4.02 5.36
N GLY A 141 38.14 -4.93 6.32
CA GLY A 141 38.13 -4.64 7.75
C GLY A 141 36.89 -3.89 8.26
N MET A 142 35.80 -3.84 7.49
CA MET A 142 34.57 -3.17 7.95
C MET A 142 33.92 -3.91 9.11
N THR A 143 33.49 -3.17 10.13
CA THR A 143 32.59 -3.70 11.16
C THR A 143 31.19 -3.97 10.57
N TYR A 144 30.39 -4.80 11.24
CA TYR A 144 29.01 -5.09 10.81
C TYR A 144 28.18 -3.82 10.59
N SER A 145 28.31 -2.82 11.48
CA SER A 145 27.60 -1.54 11.36
C SER A 145 28.06 -0.73 10.14
N GLN A 146 29.37 -0.71 9.87
CA GLN A 146 29.92 -0.04 8.69
C GLN A 146 29.45 -0.73 7.40
N MET A 147 29.56 -2.06 7.33
CA MET A 147 29.09 -2.85 6.19
C MET A 147 27.58 -2.64 5.95
N MET A 148 26.77 -2.71 7.00
CA MET A 148 25.32 -2.52 6.89
C MET A 148 24.99 -1.11 6.38
N ARG A 149 25.57 -0.07 6.97
CA ARG A 149 25.29 1.33 6.62
C ARG A 149 25.83 1.73 5.24
N ARG A 150 27.00 1.22 4.84
CA ARG A 150 27.72 1.70 3.65
C ARG A 150 27.58 0.79 2.43
N VAL A 151 27.28 -0.49 2.63
CA VAL A 151 27.21 -1.49 1.55
C VAL A 151 25.80 -2.03 1.41
N VAL A 152 25.26 -2.67 2.44
CA VAL A 152 24.01 -3.43 2.34
C VAL A 152 22.79 -2.52 2.23
N LEU A 153 22.56 -1.62 3.20
CA LEU A 153 21.35 -0.78 3.23
C LEU A 153 21.20 0.10 1.99
N PRO A 154 22.24 0.82 1.50
CA PRO A 154 22.08 1.66 0.31
C PRO A 154 21.65 0.88 -0.93
N GLN A 155 22.09 -0.38 -1.06
CA GLN A 155 21.70 -1.25 -2.18
C GLN A 155 20.33 -1.87 -1.95
N ALA A 156 20.03 -2.32 -0.73
CA ALA A 156 18.73 -2.86 -0.36
C ALA A 156 17.61 -1.84 -0.59
N PHE A 157 17.83 -0.55 -0.23
CA PHE A 157 16.85 0.50 -0.45
C PHE A 157 16.50 0.71 -1.93
N ARG A 158 17.43 0.48 -2.86
CA ARG A 158 17.13 0.56 -4.31
C ARG A 158 16.13 -0.50 -4.77
N ILE A 159 16.01 -1.60 -4.02
CA ILE A 159 15.06 -2.69 -4.28
C ILE A 159 13.77 -2.47 -3.50
N ILE A 160 13.88 -2.05 -2.24
CA ILE A 160 12.74 -1.87 -1.32
C ILE A 160 11.84 -0.70 -1.72
N ILE A 161 12.41 0.42 -2.16
CA ILE A 161 11.65 1.64 -2.46
C ILE A 161 10.64 1.43 -3.60
N PRO A 162 11.01 0.86 -4.76
CA PRO A 162 10.06 0.48 -5.81
C PRO A 162 8.91 -0.40 -5.33
N ALA A 163 9.24 -1.45 -4.57
CA ALA A 163 8.24 -2.39 -4.07
C ALA A 163 7.28 -1.74 -3.06
N THR A 164 7.79 -0.84 -2.21
CA THR A 164 6.98 -0.01 -1.32
C THR A 164 6.00 0.88 -2.09
N GLY A 165 6.41 1.41 -3.25
CA GLY A 165 5.52 2.17 -4.13
C GLY A 165 4.33 1.36 -4.66
N ASN A 166 4.56 0.09 -5.02
CA ASN A 166 3.49 -0.83 -5.42
C ASN A 166 2.52 -1.10 -4.26
N GLU A 167 3.05 -1.34 -3.05
CA GLU A 167 2.23 -1.52 -1.85
C GLU A 167 1.39 -0.29 -1.53
N PHE A 168 1.93 0.91 -1.70
CA PHE A 168 1.17 2.15 -1.53
C PHE A 168 0.00 2.26 -2.50
N ILE A 169 0.18 1.90 -3.77
CA ILE A 169 -0.90 1.92 -4.77
C ILE A 169 -1.98 0.88 -4.46
N ALA A 170 -1.58 -0.30 -3.97
CA ALA A 170 -2.54 -1.29 -3.47
C ALA A 170 -3.31 -0.73 -2.26
N MET A 171 -2.60 -0.17 -1.29
CA MET A 171 -3.17 0.42 -0.07
C MET A 171 -4.15 1.55 -0.37
N LEU A 172 -3.88 2.37 -1.39
CA LEU A 172 -4.76 3.45 -1.79
C LEU A 172 -6.16 2.95 -2.15
N LYS A 173 -6.26 1.79 -2.80
CA LYS A 173 -7.54 1.14 -3.11
C LYS A 173 -8.14 0.48 -1.89
N ASP A 174 -7.34 -0.21 -1.08
CA ASP A 174 -7.78 -0.89 0.13
C ASP A 174 -8.23 0.10 1.23
N SER A 175 -7.79 1.36 1.16
CA SER A 175 -8.28 2.44 2.02
C SER A 175 -9.79 2.67 1.89
N SER A 176 -10.42 2.24 0.79
CA SER A 176 -11.88 2.20 0.66
C SER A 176 -12.57 1.41 1.78
N LEU A 177 -11.88 0.45 2.41
CA LEU A 177 -12.41 -0.31 3.54
C LEU A 177 -12.62 0.54 4.79
N VAL A 178 -11.95 1.70 4.93
CA VAL A 178 -12.21 2.59 6.07
C VAL A 178 -13.57 3.29 5.98
N ALA A 179 -14.26 3.22 4.82
CA ALA A 179 -15.64 3.64 4.67
C ALA A 179 -16.58 2.93 5.66
N PHE A 180 -16.29 1.68 6.01
CA PHE A 180 -17.08 0.92 6.98
C PHE A 180 -17.01 1.51 8.40
N LEU A 181 -15.98 2.32 8.69
CA LEU A 181 -15.86 3.06 9.94
C LEU A 181 -16.57 4.42 9.89
N GLY A 182 -17.20 4.78 8.77
CA GLY A 182 -17.84 6.09 8.56
C GLY A 182 -16.87 7.21 8.16
N VAL A 183 -15.65 6.88 7.72
CA VAL A 183 -14.73 7.88 7.17
C VAL A 183 -15.28 8.40 5.84
N TRP A 184 -15.37 9.73 5.69
CA TRP A 184 -15.90 10.39 4.50
C TRP A 184 -14.89 10.42 3.33
N GLU A 185 -14.27 9.29 3.07
CA GLU A 185 -13.43 9.08 1.90
C GLU A 185 -14.27 8.85 0.63
N LEU A 186 -13.59 8.63 -0.49
CA LEU A 186 -14.19 8.56 -1.82
C LEU A 186 -15.31 7.52 -1.93
N PHE A 187 -15.09 6.29 -1.48
CA PHE A 187 -16.07 5.21 -1.58
C PHE A 187 -17.29 5.46 -0.69
N PHE A 188 -17.11 5.93 0.54
CA PHE A 188 -18.20 6.28 1.46
C PHE A 188 -19.11 7.37 0.89
N ARG A 189 -18.53 8.43 0.32
CA ARG A 189 -19.30 9.52 -0.29
C ARG A 189 -20.13 9.02 -1.47
N ALA A 190 -19.57 8.16 -2.32
CA ALA A 190 -20.28 7.54 -3.43
C ALA A 190 -21.41 6.63 -2.96
N GLN A 191 -21.17 5.76 -1.97
CA GLN A 191 -22.18 4.91 -1.34
C GLN A 191 -23.32 5.73 -0.74
N ARG A 192 -23.01 6.80 -0.01
CA ARG A 192 -24.00 7.67 0.63
C ARG A 192 -24.96 8.28 -0.39
N VAL A 193 -24.43 8.92 -1.43
CA VAL A 193 -25.25 9.55 -2.48
C VAL A 193 -26.01 8.50 -3.28
N GLY A 194 -25.34 7.38 -3.62
CA GLY A 194 -25.93 6.30 -4.40
C GLY A 194 -27.15 5.68 -3.70
N ARG A 195 -27.02 5.38 -2.41
CA ARG A 195 -28.11 4.80 -1.61
C ARG A 195 -29.26 5.78 -1.44
N GLN A 196 -28.98 7.05 -1.14
CA GLN A 196 -30.01 8.07 -0.94
C GLN A 196 -30.87 8.33 -2.18
N ASN A 197 -30.30 8.16 -3.38
CA ASN A 197 -30.97 8.45 -4.64
C ASN A 197 -31.34 7.20 -5.44
N PHE A 198 -31.13 5.99 -4.88
CA PHE A 198 -31.27 4.71 -5.57
C PHE A 198 -30.47 4.61 -6.88
N ARG A 199 -29.31 5.29 -6.93
CA ARG A 199 -28.41 5.41 -8.09
C ARG A 199 -26.99 4.98 -7.72
N ASN A 200 -26.88 3.77 -7.17
CA ASN A 200 -25.60 3.22 -6.69
C ASN A 200 -24.61 3.00 -7.83
N MET A 201 -25.07 2.56 -9.00
CA MET A 201 -24.18 2.25 -10.10
C MET A 201 -23.49 3.52 -10.62
N GLU A 202 -24.26 4.60 -10.82
CA GLU A 202 -23.75 5.88 -11.26
C GLU A 202 -22.69 6.44 -10.30
N THR A 203 -22.93 6.40 -8.99
CA THR A 203 -21.96 6.94 -8.01
C THR A 203 -20.74 6.05 -7.83
N LEU A 204 -20.87 4.73 -7.92
CA LEU A 204 -19.74 3.80 -7.90
C LEU A 204 -18.85 3.95 -9.14
N ILE A 205 -19.44 4.21 -10.31
CA ILE A 205 -18.66 4.53 -11.53
C ILE A 205 -17.85 5.81 -11.33
N ILE A 206 -18.43 6.85 -10.70
CA ILE A 206 -17.68 8.07 -10.36
C ILE A 206 -16.52 7.75 -9.43
N ALA A 207 -16.74 6.99 -8.35
CA ALA A 207 -15.67 6.60 -7.44
C ALA A 207 -14.58 5.79 -8.15
N ALA A 208 -14.95 4.80 -8.97
CA ALA A 208 -14.01 3.98 -9.73
C ALA A 208 -13.15 4.84 -10.67
N LEU A 209 -13.74 5.82 -11.36
CA LEU A 209 -13.03 6.77 -12.20
C LEU A 209 -11.98 7.54 -11.40
N PHE A 210 -12.33 8.07 -10.22
CA PHE A 210 -11.39 8.80 -9.39
C PHE A 210 -10.28 7.91 -8.80
N TYR A 211 -10.60 6.70 -8.32
CA TYR A 211 -9.57 5.74 -7.91
C TYR A 211 -8.60 5.43 -9.06
N TRP A 212 -9.12 5.26 -10.27
CA TRP A 212 -8.30 4.98 -11.45
C TRP A 212 -7.41 6.16 -11.84
N ILE A 213 -7.95 7.39 -11.87
CA ILE A 213 -7.18 8.62 -12.14
C ILE A 213 -6.04 8.76 -11.12
N VAL A 214 -6.36 8.62 -9.83
CA VAL A 214 -5.36 8.74 -8.76
C VAL A 214 -4.31 7.64 -8.89
N THR A 215 -4.72 6.40 -9.20
CA THR A 215 -3.82 5.28 -9.43
C THR A 215 -2.86 5.53 -10.60
N ILE A 216 -3.35 6.03 -11.74
CA ILE A 216 -2.51 6.36 -12.91
C ILE A 216 -1.46 7.42 -12.54
N ILE A 217 -1.86 8.46 -11.80
CA ILE A 217 -0.96 9.52 -11.37
C ILE A 217 0.17 8.93 -10.51
N PHE A 218 -0.16 8.10 -9.52
CA PHE A 218 0.86 7.47 -8.67
C PHE A 218 1.73 6.46 -9.42
N GLN A 219 1.16 5.65 -10.31
CA GLN A 219 1.90 4.70 -11.16
C GLN A 219 2.90 5.42 -12.07
N TYR A 220 2.53 6.58 -12.62
CA TYR A 220 3.44 7.40 -13.42
C TYR A 220 4.65 7.88 -12.60
N PHE A 221 4.43 8.39 -11.39
CA PHE A 221 5.52 8.80 -10.50
C PHE A 221 6.37 7.62 -10.03
N GLN A 222 5.74 6.48 -9.72
CA GLN A 222 6.43 5.25 -9.36
C GLN A 222 7.33 4.77 -10.50
N GLY A 223 6.84 4.73 -11.75
CA GLY A 223 7.65 4.32 -12.90
C GLY A 223 8.86 5.22 -13.12
N ARG A 224 8.75 6.53 -12.84
CA ARG A 224 9.90 7.44 -12.85
C ARG A 224 10.89 7.15 -11.74
N LEU A 225 10.42 6.85 -10.53
CA LEU A 225 11.25 6.47 -9.40
C LEU A 225 12.02 5.17 -9.68
N GLU A 226 11.35 4.17 -10.24
CA GLU A 226 11.96 2.91 -10.68
C GLU A 226 13.03 3.13 -11.75
N ALA A 227 12.73 3.90 -12.78
CA ALA A 227 13.67 4.23 -13.85
C ALA A 227 14.88 5.03 -13.35
N HIS A 228 14.75 5.78 -12.25
CA HIS A 228 15.87 6.46 -11.61
C HIS A 228 16.74 5.49 -10.81
N LEU A 229 16.14 4.63 -9.98
CA LEU A 229 16.85 3.68 -9.11
C LEU A 229 17.52 2.54 -9.91
N ALA A 230 16.94 2.13 -11.04
CA ALA A 230 17.47 1.06 -11.90
C ALA A 230 18.79 1.42 -12.63
N ARG A 231 19.14 2.72 -12.75
CA ARG A 231 20.36 3.18 -13.45
C ARG A 231 21.65 2.68 -12.78
N GLY A 232 21.59 2.36 -11.48
CA GLY A 232 22.74 1.81 -10.74
C GLY A 232 23.06 0.34 -11.09
N THR A 233 22.06 -0.45 -11.50
CA THR A 233 22.20 -1.89 -11.73
C THR A 233 22.63 -2.21 -13.17
N ARG A 234 22.16 -1.45 -14.16
CA ARG A 234 22.48 -1.69 -15.59
C ARG A 234 23.95 -1.47 -15.97
N ARG A 235 24.74 -0.74 -15.16
CA ARG A 235 26.16 -0.50 -15.45
C ARG A 235 27.06 -1.73 -15.22
N ILE A 236 26.59 -2.75 -14.49
CA ILE A 236 27.41 -3.93 -14.15
C ILE A 236 27.21 -5.05 -15.17
N THR A 237 26.02 -5.19 -15.77
CA THR A 237 25.72 -6.23 -16.75
C THR A 237 26.13 -5.88 -18.19
N GLY A 238 26.47 -4.61 -18.47
CA GLY A 238 26.88 -4.16 -19.81
C GLY A 238 28.38 -4.34 -20.12
N ILE A 239 29.16 -4.92 -19.21
CA ILE A 239 30.61 -5.18 -19.40
C ILE A 239 30.89 -6.68 -19.69
N ALA A 240 29.84 -7.52 -19.70
CA ALA A 240 29.94 -8.96 -19.90
C ALA A 240 29.59 -9.43 -21.33
N HIS A 241 29.69 -8.55 -22.32
CA HIS A 241 29.55 -8.89 -23.74
C HIS A 241 30.67 -8.25 -24.56
#